data_AF-A0A662HHI2-F1
#
_entry.id   AF-A0A662HHI2-F1
#
_cell.length_a   1.000
_cell.length_b   1.000
_cell.length_c   1.000
_cell.angle_alpha   90.00
_cell.angle_beta   90.00
_cell.angle_gamma   90.00
#
_symmetry.space_group_name_H-M   'P 1'
#
loop_
_entity.id
_entity.type
_entity.pdbx_description
1 polymer ?
#
loop_
_entity_poly.entity_id
_entity_poly.type
_entity_poly.pdbx_seq_one_letter_code
_entity_poly.pdbx_strand_id
1 'polypeptide(L)'
;VIGVLRALGIRRYEVLLNIVLEALILAVVAIISGIPLGVFVGSMLIQGGFLGFGGPRGSLGGVEFIVTNQTLIMVASITLLLTLIGALPPAYRAAKLEPARALRYE
;
A
#
# COMPACT_ATOMS: atom_id res chain seq x y z
N VAL A 1 3.29 16.24 -18.21
CA VAL A 1 2.13 15.43 -18.66
C VAL A 1 0.81 15.87 -18.02
N ILE A 2 0.69 16.00 -16.68
CA ILE A 2 -0.54 16.48 -16.02
C ILE A 2 -0.98 17.87 -16.52
N GLY A 3 -0.02 18.75 -16.87
CA GLY A 3 -0.29 20.04 -17.51
C GLY A 3 -0.93 19.95 -18.91
N VAL A 4 -0.58 18.92 -19.69
CA VAL A 4 -1.14 18.69 -21.04
C VAL A 4 -2.58 18.17 -20.95
N LEU A 5 -2.85 17.27 -20.00
CA LEU A 5 -4.21 16.79 -19.70
C LEU A 5 -5.14 17.94 -19.28
N ARG A 6 -4.65 18.86 -18.44
CA ARG A 6 -5.39 20.09 -18.10
C ARG A 6 -5.56 21.05 -19.27
N ALA A 7 -4.61 21.11 -20.21
CA ALA A 7 -4.74 21.92 -21.43
C ALA A 7 -5.80 21.36 -22.40
N LEU A 8 -6.09 20.06 -22.33
CA LEU A 8 -7.15 19.39 -23.09
C LEU A 8 -8.55 19.51 -22.45
N GLY A 9 -8.70 20.25 -21.35
CA GLY A 9 -9.99 20.52 -20.71
C GLY A 9 -10.40 19.56 -19.60
N ILE A 10 -9.49 18.68 -19.14
CA ILE A 10 -9.74 17.76 -18.03
C ILE A 10 -10.01 18.53 -16.75
N ARG A 11 -11.11 18.18 -16.08
CA ARG A 11 -11.60 18.86 -14.89
C ARG A 11 -10.75 18.50 -13.68
N ARG A 12 -10.69 19.40 -12.69
CA ARG A 12 -9.84 19.24 -11.48
C ARG A 12 -10.10 17.94 -10.72
N TYR A 13 -11.36 17.47 -10.72
CA TYR A 13 -11.74 16.22 -10.05
C TYR A 13 -11.26 14.97 -10.80
N GLU A 14 -11.09 15.02 -12.13
CA GLU A 14 -10.66 13.87 -12.93
C GLU A 14 -9.18 13.56 -12.69
N VAL A 15 -8.35 14.61 -12.55
CA VAL A 15 -6.94 14.45 -12.15
C VAL A 15 -6.84 13.85 -10.76
N LEU A 16 -7.69 14.31 -9.83
CA LEU A 16 -7.73 13.77 -8.46
C LEU A 16 -8.13 12.29 -8.49
N LEU A 17 -9.20 11.94 -9.19
CA LEU A 17 -9.70 10.57 -9.31
C LEU A 17 -8.63 9.64 -9.91
N ASN A 18 -7.91 10.10 -10.94
CA ASN A 18 -6.86 9.31 -11.57
C ASN A 18 -5.72 8.96 -10.61
N ILE A 19 -5.24 9.95 -9.83
CA ILE A 19 -4.16 9.72 -8.85
C ILE A 19 -4.64 8.80 -7.72
N VAL A 20 -5.88 8.96 -7.26
CA VAL A 20 -6.46 8.08 -6.24
C VAL A 20 -6.62 6.65 -6.77
N LEU A 21 -7.05 6.47 -8.02
CA LEU A 21 -7.13 5.16 -8.67
C LEU A 21 -5.76 4.49 -8.81
N GLU A 22 -4.74 5.24 -9.22
CA GLU A 22 -3.37 4.75 -9.30
C GLU A 22 -2.85 4.29 -7.93
N ALA A 23 -3.10 5.10 -6.88
CA ALA A 23 -2.78 4.75 -5.51
C ALA A 23 -3.53 3.49 -5.03
N LEU A 24 -4.81 3.34 -5.39
CA LEU A 24 -5.59 2.14 -5.06
C LEU A 24 -5.05 0.89 -5.74
N ILE A 25 -4.66 0.99 -7.03
CA ILE A 25 -4.03 -0.12 -7.74
C ILE A 25 -2.74 -0.55 -7.03
N LEU A 26 -1.90 0.42 -6.65
CA LEU A 26 -0.68 0.15 -5.88
C LEU A 26 -0.98 -0.50 -4.52
N ALA A 27 -2.02 -0.05 -3.81
CA ALA A 27 -2.44 -0.66 -2.54
C ALA A 27 -2.85 -2.13 -2.72
N VAL A 28 -3.63 -2.43 -3.77
CA VAL A 28 -4.04 -3.81 -4.08
C VAL A 28 -2.84 -4.69 -4.39
N VAL A 29 -1.89 -4.20 -5.21
CA VAL A 29 -0.64 -4.92 -5.51
C VAL A 29 0.18 -5.15 -4.23
N ALA A 30 0.28 -4.16 -3.35
CA ALA A 30 0.98 -4.27 -2.07
C ALA A 30 0.33 -5.31 -1.14
N ILE A 31 -1.00 -5.38 -1.07
CA ILE A 31 -1.71 -6.37 -0.25
C ILE A 31 -1.53 -7.79 -0.82
N ILE A 32 -1.71 -7.95 -2.13
CA ILE A 32 -1.58 -9.25 -2.81
C ILE A 32 -0.16 -9.80 -2.72
N SER A 33 0.86 -8.95 -2.78
CA SER A 33 2.26 -9.39 -2.64
C SER A 33 2.72 -9.48 -1.18
N GLY A 34 2.32 -8.53 -0.34
CA GLY A 34 2.78 -8.42 1.05
C GLY A 34 2.22 -9.50 1.97
N ILE A 35 0.94 -9.89 1.82
CA ILE A 35 0.35 -10.94 2.67
C ILE A 35 1.06 -12.29 2.46
N PRO A 36 1.18 -12.83 1.22
CA PRO A 36 1.89 -14.08 1.00
C PRO A 36 3.35 -14.03 1.45
N LEU A 37 4.06 -12.92 1.18
CA LEU A 37 5.44 -12.76 1.63
C LEU A 37 5.55 -12.75 3.16
N GLY A 38 4.66 -12.05 3.85
CA GLY A 38 4.63 -12.01 5.32
C GLY A 38 4.33 -13.38 5.93
N VAL A 39 3.37 -14.11 5.36
CA VAL A 39 3.05 -15.48 5.78
C VAL A 39 4.23 -16.42 5.52
N PHE A 40 4.85 -16.33 4.34
CA PHE A 40 6.01 -17.15 3.99
C PHE A 40 7.18 -16.91 4.93
N VAL A 41 7.57 -15.65 5.15
CA VAL A 41 8.65 -15.28 6.07
C VAL A 41 8.32 -15.70 7.51
N GLY A 42 7.09 -15.44 7.98
CA GLY A 42 6.65 -15.85 9.32
C GLY A 42 6.72 -17.37 9.53
N SER A 43 6.30 -18.15 8.53
CA SER A 43 6.38 -19.61 8.59
C SER A 43 7.83 -20.12 8.59
N MET A 44 8.72 -19.54 7.79
CA MET A 44 10.14 -19.88 7.75
C MET A 44 10.84 -19.56 9.08
N LEU A 45 10.51 -18.44 9.73
CA LEU A 45 11.10 -18.06 11.00
C LEU A 45 10.72 -19.01 12.14
N ILE A 46 9.45 -19.44 12.20
CA ILE A 46 8.92 -20.25 13.30
C ILE A 46 9.14 -21.76 13.06
N GLN A 47 8.91 -22.25 11.85
CA GLN A 47 9.07 -23.68 11.52
C GLN A 47 10.49 -24.03 11.11
N GLY A 48 11.21 -23.10 10.47
CA GLY A 48 12.59 -23.29 10.01
C GLY A 48 13.64 -23.15 11.11
N GLY A 49 13.26 -22.80 12.34
CA GLY A 49 14.17 -22.74 13.50
C GLY A 49 15.26 -21.67 13.40
N PHE A 50 15.10 -20.68 12.51
CA PHE A 50 16.14 -19.70 12.18
C PHE A 50 16.53 -18.79 13.37
N LEU A 51 15.66 -18.67 14.39
CA LEU A 51 15.90 -17.85 15.58
C LEU A 51 16.40 -18.64 16.81
N GLY A 52 16.76 -19.92 16.69
CA GLY A 52 17.43 -20.67 17.76
C GLY A 52 16.58 -20.95 19.03
N PHE A 53 15.40 -20.35 19.16
CA PHE A 53 14.38 -20.81 20.07
C PHE A 53 13.76 -22.06 19.47
N GLY A 54 13.92 -23.18 20.17
CA GLY A 54 13.60 -24.52 19.70
C GLY A 54 12.31 -24.55 18.90
N GLY A 55 12.35 -25.24 17.76
CA GLY A 55 11.18 -25.46 16.91
C GLY A 55 10.01 -26.09 17.66
N PRO A 56 8.93 -26.50 16.97
CA PRO A 56 7.63 -26.89 17.58
C PRO A 56 7.64 -27.98 18.69
N ARG A 57 8.81 -28.53 19.05
CA ARG A 57 9.05 -29.56 20.06
C ARG A 57 10.18 -29.21 21.05
N GLY A 58 10.63 -27.96 21.11
CA GLY A 58 11.63 -27.50 22.08
C GLY A 58 10.97 -27.13 23.41
N SER A 59 11.35 -27.86 24.47
CA SER A 59 11.16 -27.75 25.93
C SER A 59 10.60 -26.48 26.63
N LEU A 60 10.33 -25.36 25.96
CA LEU A 60 9.91 -24.08 26.56
C LEU A 60 8.84 -23.42 25.67
N GLY A 61 7.60 -23.95 25.71
CA GLY A 61 6.40 -23.28 25.18
C GLY A 61 6.35 -23.13 23.65
N GLY A 62 5.62 -24.02 22.97
CA GLY A 62 5.43 -23.96 21.53
C GLY A 62 4.81 -22.64 21.07
N VAL A 63 5.58 -21.85 20.32
CA VAL A 63 5.06 -20.68 19.63
C VAL A 63 4.36 -21.17 18.36
N GLU A 64 3.03 -21.23 18.38
CA GLU A 64 2.24 -21.56 17.20
C GLU A 64 2.09 -20.34 16.30
N PHE A 65 2.42 -20.49 15.01
CA PHE A 65 2.15 -19.47 14.01
C PHE A 65 0.69 -19.56 13.57
N ILE A 66 -0.17 -18.73 14.17
CA ILE A 66 -1.60 -18.68 13.86
C ILE A 66 -1.89 -17.42 13.04
N VAL A 67 -2.30 -17.61 11.79
CA VAL A 67 -2.79 -16.53 10.92
C VAL A 67 -4.32 -16.54 10.97
N THR A 68 -4.89 -15.61 11.71
CA THR A 68 -6.35 -15.44 11.81
C THR A 68 -6.86 -14.51 10.71
N ASN A 69 -8.05 -14.78 10.15
CA ASN A 69 -8.71 -13.90 9.17
C ASN A 69 -8.82 -12.44 9.65
N GLN A 70 -9.02 -12.22 10.95
CA GLN A 70 -9.06 -10.89 11.56
C GLN A 70 -7.75 -10.12 11.35
N THR A 71 -6.60 -10.76 11.51
CA THR A 71 -5.28 -10.13 11.30
C THR A 71 -5.08 -9.76 9.84
N LEU A 72 -5.51 -10.62 8.91
CA LEU A 72 -5.43 -10.33 7.47
C LEU A 72 -6.28 -9.12 7.07
N ILE A 73 -7.52 -9.06 7.56
CA ILE A 73 -8.42 -7.91 7.32
C ILE A 73 -7.85 -6.64 7.95
N MET A 74 -7.29 -6.73 9.15
CA MET A 74 -6.65 -5.60 9.83
C MET A 74 -5.44 -5.07 9.05
N VAL A 75 -4.55 -5.94 8.59
CA VAL A 75 -3.40 -5.53 7.76
C VAL A 75 -3.87 -4.89 6.46
N ALA A 76 -4.81 -5.51 5.74
CA ALA A 76 -5.32 -4.98 4.49
C ALA A 76 -5.98 -3.59 4.66
N SER A 77 -6.79 -3.42 5.70
CA SER A 77 -7.43 -2.14 6.02
C SER A 77 -6.42 -1.06 6.39
N ILE A 78 -5.42 -1.37 7.21
CA ILE A 78 -4.34 -0.43 7.57
C ILE A 78 -3.55 -0.03 6.33
N THR A 79 -3.18 -0.98 5.47
CA THR A 79 -2.47 -0.69 4.21
C THR A 79 -3.27 0.25 3.33
N LEU A 80 -4.56 -0.03 3.12
CA LEU A 80 -5.44 0.84 2.34
C LEU A 80 -5.54 2.25 2.93
N LEU A 81 -5.73 2.37 4.25
CA LEU A 81 -5.82 3.66 4.93
C LEU A 81 -4.52 4.46 4.79
N LEU A 82 -3.37 3.82 5.00
CA LEU A 82 -2.07 4.48 4.86
C LEU A 82 -1.82 4.93 3.43
N THR A 83 -2.17 4.11 2.43
CA THR A 83 -2.05 4.49 1.03
C THR A 83 -2.96 5.67 0.68
N LEU A 84 -4.21 5.68 1.13
CA LEU A 84 -5.11 6.81 0.91
C LEU A 84 -4.60 8.09 1.59
N ILE A 85 -4.20 8.00 2.87
CA ILE A 85 -3.69 9.14 3.63
C ILE A 85 -2.42 9.69 2.97
N GLY A 86 -1.55 8.84 2.44
CA GLY A 86 -0.35 9.26 1.71
C GLY A 86 -0.64 9.87 0.34
N ALA A 87 -1.62 9.34 -0.39
CA ALA A 87 -1.95 9.77 -1.76
C ALA A 87 -2.85 11.02 -1.82
N LEU A 88 -3.71 11.23 -0.82
CA LEU A 88 -4.66 12.35 -0.79
C LEU A 88 -3.99 13.74 -0.82
N PRO A 89 -2.97 14.05 0.02
CA PRO A 89 -2.30 15.35 0.00
C PRO A 89 -1.64 15.70 -1.35
N PRO A 90 -0.82 14.83 -1.99
CA PRO A 90 -0.26 15.13 -3.31
C PRO A 90 -1.34 15.17 -4.40
N ALA A 91 -2.36 14.29 -4.36
CA ALA A 91 -3.47 14.32 -5.31
C ALA A 91 -4.23 15.65 -5.26
N TYR A 92 -4.53 16.14 -4.05
CA TYR A 92 -5.20 17.43 -3.86
C TYR A 92 -4.33 18.60 -4.34
N ARG A 93 -3.02 18.58 -4.05
CA ARG A 93 -2.07 19.59 -4.55
C ARG A 93 -1.99 19.58 -6.08
N ALA A 94 -1.92 18.41 -6.71
CA ALA A 94 -1.93 18.25 -8.18
C ALA A 94 -3.23 18.73 -8.81
N ALA A 95 -4.37 18.44 -8.17
CA ALA A 95 -5.68 18.89 -8.62
C ALA A 95 -5.87 20.42 -8.51
N LYS A 96 -5.13 21.09 -7.64
CA LYS A 96 -5.21 22.55 -7.41
C LYS A 96 -4.19 23.37 -8.22
N LEU A 97 -3.12 22.75 -8.72
CA LEU A 97 -2.09 23.39 -9.57
C LEU A 97 -2.71 23.97 -10.85
N GLU A 98 -2.83 25.29 -10.96
CA GLU A 98 -3.44 25.99 -12.11
C GLU A 98 -2.68 25.75 -13.43
N PRO A 99 -3.38 25.55 -14.56
CA PRO A 99 -2.74 25.16 -15.83
C PRO A 99 -1.81 26.27 -16.36
N ALA A 100 -2.13 27.53 -16.02
CA ALA A 100 -1.43 28.72 -16.48
C ALA A 100 0.02 28.84 -15.99
N ARG A 101 0.42 28.14 -14.91
CA ARG A 101 1.83 28.09 -14.47
C ARG A 101 2.63 26.96 -15.12
N ALA A 102 1.98 25.97 -15.74
CA ALA A 102 2.67 24.84 -16.36
C ALA A 102 3.28 25.20 -17.73
N LEU A 103 2.74 26.19 -18.43
CA LEU A 103 3.23 26.68 -19.72
C LEU A 103 4.30 27.78 -19.61
N ARG A 104 4.57 28.30 -18.40
CA ARG A 104 5.57 29.37 -18.19
C ARG A 104 6.95 28.82 -17.76
N TYR A 105 7.08 27.49 -17.70
CA TYR A 105 8.33 26.80 -17.35
C TYR A 105 8.87 25.92 -18.49
N GLU A 106 8.28 26.03 -19.69
CA GLU A 106 9.00 25.75 -20.94
C GLU A 106 9.53 27.06 -21.52
#